data_AF-A0A921BDB1-F1
#
_entry.id   AF-A0A921BDB1-F1
#
_cell.length_a   1.000
_cell.length_b   1.000
_cell.length_c   1.000
_cell.angle_alpha   90.00
_cell.angle_beta   90.00
_cell.angle_gamma   90.00
#
_symmetry.space_group_name_H-M   'P 1'
#
loop_
_entity.id
_entity.type
_entity.pdbx_description
1 polymer ?
#
loop_
_entity_poly.entity_id
_entity_poly.type
_entity_poly.pdbx_seq_one_letter_code
_entity_poly.pdbx_strand_id
1 'polypeptide(L)'
;MFIYRPELLMMTETGAPATRGQMLIPVSIAIFGVTCFAAGIAGQLRNPLGLGLRVAIFSAAALLLAPGPSVALAGLEWPVFDLVGIVLFGIVFVANRSSK
;
A
#
# COMPACT_ATOMS: atom_id res chain seq x y z
N MET A 1 -10.57 4.99 4.55
CA MET A 1 -9.52 3.95 4.62
C MET A 1 -9.84 2.87 5.65
N PHE A 2 -10.01 3.19 6.94
CA PHE A 2 -10.30 2.21 8.00
C PHE A 2 -11.67 1.50 7.91
N ILE A 3 -12.61 2.07 7.16
CA ILE A 3 -13.98 1.54 7.01
C ILE A 3 -14.01 0.24 6.19
N TYR A 4 -13.07 0.06 5.25
CA TYR A 4 -13.03 -1.10 4.35
C TYR A 4 -11.98 -2.16 4.73
N ARG A 5 -11.28 -1.94 5.85
CA ARG A 5 -10.26 -2.83 6.43
C ARG A 5 -10.47 -2.85 7.95
N PRO A 6 -11.52 -3.53 8.45
CA PRO A 6 -11.88 -3.50 9.86
C PRO A 6 -10.74 -3.94 10.79
N GLU A 7 -9.77 -4.69 10.25
CA GLU A 7 -8.60 -5.17 10.99
C GLU A 7 -7.72 -4.02 11.49
N LEU A 8 -7.69 -2.90 10.76
CA LEU A 8 -6.99 -1.70 11.20
C LEU A 8 -7.67 -1.04 12.41
N LEU A 9 -8.93 -1.36 12.67
CA LEU A 9 -9.68 -0.97 13.87
C LEU A 9 -9.66 -2.09 14.93
N MET A 10 -8.78 -3.09 14.76
CA MET A 10 -8.68 -4.27 15.62
C MET A 10 -9.94 -5.13 15.62
N MET A 11 -10.72 -5.11 14.53
CA MET A 11 -11.95 -5.87 14.35
C MET A 11 -11.88 -6.77 13.12
N THR A 12 -12.56 -7.91 13.16
CA THR A 12 -12.80 -8.74 11.98
C THR A 12 -14.02 -8.24 11.22
N GLU A 13 -14.26 -8.73 10.01
CA GLU A 13 -15.48 -8.43 9.23
C GLU A 13 -16.78 -8.79 9.96
N THR A 14 -16.73 -9.78 10.87
CA THR A 14 -17.87 -10.20 11.70
C THR A 14 -18.03 -9.35 12.98
N GLY A 15 -17.15 -8.38 13.21
CA GLY A 15 -17.13 -7.52 14.40
C GLY A 15 -16.46 -8.13 15.64
N ALA A 16 -15.95 -9.37 15.56
CA ALA A 16 -15.11 -9.97 16.60
C ALA A 16 -13.72 -9.30 16.66
N PRO A 17 -12.99 -9.32 17.79
CA PRO A 17 -11.65 -8.76 17.88
C PRO A 17 -10.69 -9.46 16.90
N ALA A 18 -9.93 -8.67 16.14
CA ALA A 18 -8.95 -9.18 15.19
C ALA A 18 -7.73 -9.80 15.88
N THR A 19 -7.29 -10.96 15.38
CA THR A 19 -6.06 -11.59 15.85
C THR A 19 -4.85 -10.80 15.32
N ARG A 20 -3.73 -10.78 16.06
CA ARG A 20 -2.49 -10.10 15.63
C ARG A 20 -2.08 -10.42 14.18
N GLY A 21 -2.21 -11.68 13.77
CA GLY A 21 -1.88 -12.11 12.40
C GLY A 21 -2.75 -11.46 11.32
N GLN A 22 -4.04 -11.22 11.60
CA GLN A 22 -4.97 -10.60 10.67
C GLN A 22 -4.70 -9.10 10.49
N MET A 23 -4.13 -8.45 11.52
CA MET A 23 -3.77 -7.03 11.47
C MET A 23 -2.45 -6.76 10.74
N LEU A 24 -1.51 -7.72 10.72
CA LEU A 24 -0.17 -7.50 10.18
C LEU A 24 -0.17 -7.07 8.71
N ILE A 25 -0.96 -7.75 7.87
CA ILE A 25 -1.00 -7.48 6.43
C ILE A 25 -1.63 -6.10 6.15
N PRO A 26 -2.84 -5.78 6.63
CA PRO A 26 -3.44 -4.46 6.44
C PRO A 26 -2.60 -3.31 6.99
N VAL A 27 -1.99 -3.49 8.16
CA VAL A 27 -1.11 -2.45 8.76
C VAL A 27 0.12 -2.23 7.90
N SER A 28 0.75 -3.29 7.39
CA SER A 28 1.92 -3.17 6.52
C SER A 28 1.58 -2.43 5.22
N ILE A 29 0.43 -2.76 4.61
CA ILE A 29 -0.06 -2.10 3.39
C ILE A 29 -0.34 -0.61 3.66
N ALA A 30 -0.97 -0.29 4.79
CA ALA A 30 -1.22 1.08 5.20
C ALA A 30 0.09 1.88 5.39
N ILE A 31 1.09 1.27 6.05
CA ILE A 31 2.42 1.88 6.21
C ILE A 31 3.06 2.16 4.85
N PHE A 32 3.02 1.20 3.91
CA PHE A 32 3.56 1.40 2.58
C PHE A 32 2.82 2.50 1.82
N GLY A 33 1.49 2.52 1.84
CA GLY A 33 0.69 3.55 1.17
C GLY A 33 0.98 4.96 1.69
N VAL A 34 1.03 5.13 3.02
CA VAL A 34 1.38 6.41 3.65
C VAL A 34 2.82 6.83 3.34
N THR A 35 3.75 5.88 3.34
CA THR A 35 5.15 6.14 3.00
C THR A 35 5.28 6.61 1.54
N CYS A 36 4.58 5.97 0.60
CA CYS A 36 4.54 6.40 -0.80
C CYS A 36 4.00 7.82 -0.93
N PHE A 37 2.91 8.12 -0.23
CA PHE A 37 2.28 9.44 -0.24
C PHE A 37 3.22 10.52 0.31
N ALA A 38 3.85 10.27 1.46
CA ALA A 38 4.83 11.17 2.06
C ALA A 38 6.03 11.42 1.14
N ALA A 39 6.56 10.36 0.51
CA ALA A 39 7.67 10.47 -0.42
C ALA A 39 7.31 11.24 -1.70
N GLY A 40 6.06 11.10 -2.18
CA GLY A 40 5.53 11.88 -3.29
C GLY A 40 5.48 13.39 -3.00
N ILE A 41 5.02 13.76 -1.80
CA ILE A 41 4.94 15.17 -1.34
C ILE A 41 6.33 15.75 -1.10
N ALA A 42 7.16 15.04 -0.32
CA ALA A 42 8.53 15.45 -0.06
C ALA A 42 9.37 15.49 -1.33
N GLY A 43 8.97 14.71 -2.35
CA GLY A 43 9.70 14.62 -3.60
C GLY A 43 11.05 13.93 -3.47
N GLN A 44 11.21 13.15 -2.41
CA GLN A 44 12.45 12.57 -1.97
C GLN A 44 12.15 11.18 -1.40
N LEU A 45 12.98 10.18 -1.73
CA LEU A 45 12.85 8.83 -1.18
C LEU A 45 14.24 8.29 -0.82
N ARG A 46 14.98 7.72 -1.78
CA ARG A 46 16.42 7.43 -1.64
C ARG A 46 17.27 8.53 -2.29
N ASN A 47 16.91 8.87 -3.53
CA ASN A 47 17.40 10.03 -4.28
C ASN A 47 16.23 10.99 -4.55
N PRO A 48 16.48 12.22 -5.05
CA PRO A 48 15.43 13.15 -5.46
C PRO A 48 14.55 12.56 -6.55
N LEU A 49 13.23 12.58 -6.34
CA LEU A 49 12.28 12.06 -7.31
C LEU A 49 12.04 13.12 -8.38
N GLY A 50 12.41 12.77 -9.62
CA GLY A 50 11.95 13.48 -10.81
C GLY A 50 10.43 13.40 -10.96
N LEU A 51 9.86 14.28 -11.77
CA LEU A 51 8.40 14.39 -11.96
C LEU A 51 7.72 13.06 -12.29
N GLY A 52 8.29 12.25 -13.20
CA GLY A 52 7.72 10.95 -13.57
C GLY A 52 7.65 9.95 -12.41
N LEU A 53 8.72 9.86 -11.61
CA LEU A 53 8.76 9.01 -10.41
C LEU A 53 7.80 9.51 -9.33
N ARG A 54 7.60 10.84 -9.22
CA ARG A 54 6.60 11.41 -8.30
C ARG A 54 5.18 11.01 -8.70
N VAL A 55 4.84 11.08 -9.99
CA VAL A 55 3.52 10.64 -10.45
C VAL A 55 3.35 9.14 -10.17
N ALA A 56 4.36 8.32 -10.47
CA ALA A 56 4.31 6.88 -10.23
C ALA A 56 4.17 6.53 -8.73
N ILE A 57 4.87 7.22 -7.82
CA ILE A 57 4.76 6.97 -6.37
C ILE A 57 3.39 7.41 -5.82
N PHE A 58 2.80 8.48 -6.37
CA PHE A 58 1.43 8.86 -6.04
C PHE A 58 0.41 7.84 -6.57
N SER A 59 0.61 7.29 -7.76
CA SER A 59 -0.22 6.19 -8.28
C SER A 59 -0.11 4.95 -7.40
N ALA A 60 1.10 4.60 -6.93
CA ALA A 60 1.29 3.50 -5.98
C ALA A 60 0.57 3.75 -4.65
N ALA A 61 0.67 4.97 -4.11
CA ALA A 61 -0.07 5.39 -2.93
C ALA A 61 -1.59 5.29 -3.14
N ALA A 62 -2.09 5.77 -4.28
CA ALA A 62 -3.51 5.68 -4.60
C ALA A 62 -3.98 4.23 -4.65
N LEU A 63 -3.22 3.34 -5.28
CA LEU A 63 -3.57 1.91 -5.35
C LEU A 63 -3.55 1.22 -3.99
N LEU A 64 -2.57 1.52 -3.12
CA LEU A 64 -2.47 0.94 -1.77
C LEU A 64 -3.51 1.47 -0.79
N LEU A 65 -4.05 2.67 -1.04
CA LEU A 65 -4.98 3.36 -0.14
C LEU A 65 -6.43 3.32 -0.64
N ALA A 66 -6.66 3.06 -1.93
CA ALA A 66 -7.98 3.00 -2.52
C ALA A 66 -8.70 1.68 -2.16
N PRO A 67 -10.01 1.73 -1.90
CA PRO A 67 -10.81 0.51 -1.80
C PRO A 67 -10.81 -0.18 -3.18
N GLY A 68 -10.34 -1.43 -3.23
CA GLY A 68 -10.22 -2.20 -4.46
C GLY A 68 -10.93 -3.54 -4.38
N PRO A 69 -11.26 -4.14 -5.54
CA PRO A 69 -11.81 -5.49 -5.58
C PRO A 69 -10.83 -6.50 -4.98
N SER A 70 -11.35 -7.41 -4.15
CA SER A 70 -10.65 -8.60 -3.69
C SER A 70 -10.86 -9.75 -4.67
N VAL A 71 -9.83 -10.57 -4.86
CA VAL A 71 -9.93 -11.85 -5.55
C VAL A 71 -9.63 -12.96 -4.55
N ALA A 72 -10.47 -13.98 -4.51
CA ALA A 72 -10.22 -15.17 -3.70
C ALA A 72 -9.08 -15.98 -4.35
N LEU A 73 -7.88 -15.89 -3.79
CA LEU A 73 -6.71 -16.66 -4.18
C LEU A 73 -6.35 -17.61 -3.03
N ALA A 74 -6.34 -18.92 -3.32
CA ALA A 74 -6.03 -19.97 -2.35
C ALA A 74 -6.88 -19.93 -1.06
N GLY A 75 -8.14 -19.53 -1.16
CA GLY A 75 -9.07 -19.45 -0.02
C GLY A 75 -8.90 -18.21 0.86
N LEU A 76 -8.05 -17.26 0.47
CA LEU A 76 -7.87 -15.96 1.13
C LEU A 76 -8.29 -14.83 0.19
N GLU A 77 -8.99 -13.82 0.71
CA GLU A 77 -9.35 -12.63 -0.06
C GLU A 77 -8.09 -11.76 -0.24
N TRP A 78 -7.51 -11.81 -1.45
CA TRP A 78 -6.36 -10.98 -1.80
C TRP A 78 -6.81 -9.72 -2.52
N PRO A 79 -6.55 -8.53 -1.96
CA PRO A 79 -6.86 -7.27 -2.61
C PRO A 79 -5.94 -7.03 -3.81
N VAL A 80 -6.53 -6.95 -5.01
CA VAL A 80 -5.77 -6.83 -6.27
C VAL A 80 -4.99 -5.52 -6.30
N PHE A 81 -5.60 -4.43 -5.86
CA PHE A 81 -4.98 -3.10 -5.88
C PHE A 81 -3.74 -3.02 -4.98
N ASP A 82 -3.75 -3.68 -3.82
CA ASP A 82 -2.61 -3.69 -2.91
C ASP A 82 -1.41 -4.38 -3.55
N LEU A 83 -1.65 -5.48 -4.28
CA LEU A 83 -0.61 -6.23 -4.96
C LEU A 83 0.02 -5.40 -6.09
N VAL A 84 -0.80 -4.73 -6.91
CA VAL A 84 -0.33 -3.82 -7.97
C VAL A 84 0.41 -2.63 -7.37
N GLY A 85 -0.10 -2.06 -6.27
CA GLY A 85 0.53 -0.96 -5.56
C GLY A 85 1.90 -1.31 -4.98
N ILE A 86 2.05 -2.50 -4.37
CA ILE A 86 3.33 -3.02 -3.87
C ILE A 86 4.33 -3.19 -5.02
N VAL A 87 3.90 -3.78 -6.14
CA VAL A 87 4.78 -3.97 -7.30
C VAL A 87 5.24 -2.63 -7.87
N LEU A 88 4.32 -1.67 -8.04
CA LEU A 88 4.64 -0.34 -8.54
C LEU A 88 5.59 0.40 -7.59
N PHE A 89 5.36 0.32 -6.28
CA PHE A 89 6.28 0.86 -5.27
C PHE A 89 7.68 0.26 -5.41
N GLY A 90 7.78 -1.06 -5.56
CA GLY A 90 9.06 -1.76 -5.76
C GLY A 90 9.82 -1.28 -7.00
N ILE A 91 9.12 -1.10 -8.13
CA ILE A 91 9.70 -0.57 -9.37
C ILE A 91 10.23 0.85 -9.15
N VAL A 92 9.42 1.73 -8.55
CA VAL A 92 9.82 3.12 -8.26
C VAL A 92 11.02 3.15 -7.31
N PHE A 93 11.05 2.28 -6.30
CA PHE A 93 12.15 2.18 -5.35
C PHE A 93 13.46 1.78 -6.02
N VAL A 94 13.43 0.74 -6.87
CA VAL A 94 14.61 0.27 -7.61
C VAL A 94 15.08 1.31 -8.62
N ALA A 95 14.16 1.91 -9.38
CA ALA A 95 14.47 2.96 -10.34
C ALA A 95 15.09 4.19 -9.67
N ASN A 96 14.52 4.62 -8.54
CA ASN A 96 15.05 5.75 -7.78
C ASN A 96 16.45 5.45 -7.21
N ARG A 97 16.72 4.22 -6.79
CA ARG A 97 18.05 3.79 -6.32
C ARG A 97 19.09 3.79 -7.44
N SER A 98 18.70 3.44 -8.67
CA SER A 98 19.61 3.37 -9.81
C SER A 98 19.92 4.74 -10.43
N SER A 99 19.12 5.76 -10.13
CA SER A 99 19.35 7.14 -10.53
C SER A 99 20.42 7.77 -9.63
N LYS A 100 21.69 7.39 -9.85
CA LYS A 100 22.87 8.01 -9.24
C LYS A 100 23.45 9.08 -10.14
#